data_AF-A0AAU2YYN4-F1
#
_entry.id   AF-A0AAU2YYN4-F1
#
_cell.length_a   1.000
_cell.length_b   1.000
_cell.length_c   1.000
_cell.angle_alpha   90.00
_cell.angle_beta   90.00
_cell.angle_gamma   90.00
#
_symmetry.space_group_name_H-M   'P 1'
#
loop_
_entity.id
_entity.type
_entity.pdbx_description
1 polymer ?
#
loop_
_entity_poly.entity_id
_entity_poly.type
_entity_poly.pdbx_seq_one_letter_code
_entity_poly.pdbx_strand_id
1 'polypeptide(L)'
;MTATAVTWDLSPGVELIVDGEEWRIESCLTHLGGVTLISDEGAPWKASLSELIHRLNCRPSTRTRTDLPAANRGRQPKAMEDLKPEHQRNVMRRLEHIREAETGYRSGDPLFALPHEPRRQYDPRTTTLTQRRQAKVAELRKAADEDPAGAKEHALHRVSFRTLVRWDQDRRKYGPVGLADDRWLRAATWRRISPQIREGR
;
A
#
# COMPACT_ATOMS: atom_id res chain seq x y z
N MET A 1 -14.49 -11.60 -1.21
CA MET A 1 -14.46 -10.19 -0.76
C MET A 1 -14.04 -10.19 0.70
N THR A 2 -12.74 -10.12 0.97
CA THR A 2 -12.25 -9.98 2.34
C THR A 2 -12.35 -8.51 2.71
N ALA A 3 -13.36 -8.15 3.49
CA ALA A 3 -13.41 -6.85 4.13
C ALA A 3 -12.16 -6.72 5.01
N THR A 4 -11.27 -5.81 4.66
CA THR A 4 -10.22 -5.35 5.55
C THR A 4 -10.91 -4.84 6.81
N ALA A 5 -10.76 -5.56 7.92
CA ALA A 5 -11.30 -5.12 9.19
C ALA A 5 -10.67 -3.77 9.53
N VAL A 6 -11.44 -2.69 9.40
CA VAL A 6 -11.03 -1.37 9.86
C VAL A 6 -11.05 -1.43 11.38
N THR A 7 -9.89 -1.47 12.01
CA THR A 7 -9.79 -1.31 13.46
C THR A 7 -10.14 0.14 13.79
N TRP A 8 -11.20 0.33 14.58
CA TRP A 8 -11.61 1.64 15.08
C TRP A 8 -10.86 1.93 16.36
N ASP A 9 -10.01 2.95 16.33
CA ASP A 9 -9.43 3.54 17.55
C ASP A 9 -10.37 4.65 18.02
N LEU A 10 -10.95 4.46 19.21
CA LEU A 10 -11.88 5.41 19.82
C LEU A 10 -11.28 6.14 21.02
N SER A 11 -9.95 6.14 21.13
CA SER A 11 -9.25 6.84 22.19
C SER A 11 -9.48 8.35 22.07
N PRO A 12 -9.63 9.07 23.20
CA PRO A 12 -9.65 10.53 23.19
C PRO A 12 -8.46 11.11 22.41
N GLY A 13 -8.72 12.12 21.58
CA GLY A 13 -7.74 12.76 20.71
C GLY A 13 -7.62 12.14 19.31
N VAL A 14 -8.20 10.97 19.05
CA VAL A 14 -8.24 10.38 17.70
C VAL A 14 -9.21 11.16 16.82
N GLU A 15 -8.81 11.42 15.57
CA GLU A 15 -9.65 12.10 14.59
C GLU A 15 -10.42 11.09 13.71
N LEU A 16 -11.68 11.38 13.45
CA LEU A 16 -12.56 10.73 12.50
C LEU A 16 -12.90 11.72 11.39
N ILE A 17 -13.13 11.20 10.19
CA ILE A 17 -13.78 11.96 9.13
C ILE A 17 -15.21 11.46 9.03
N VAL A 18 -16.18 12.36 9.17
CA VAL A 18 -17.61 12.07 9.04
C VAL A 18 -18.20 13.00 7.99
N ASP A 19 -18.75 12.42 6.92
CA ASP A 19 -19.32 13.19 5.79
C ASP A 19 -18.37 14.24 5.18
N GLY A 20 -17.06 13.98 5.30
CA GLY A 20 -16.00 14.86 4.80
C GLY A 20 -15.50 15.90 5.79
N GLU A 21 -16.11 16.01 6.98
CA GLU A 21 -15.69 16.92 8.04
C GLU A 21 -14.80 16.21 9.08
N GLU A 22 -13.84 16.94 9.65
CA GLU A 22 -12.92 16.44 10.66
C GLU A 22 -13.52 16.58 12.06
N TRP A 23 -13.57 15.46 12.79
CA TRP A 23 -14.09 15.37 14.14
C TRP A 23 -13.06 14.70 15.05
N ARG A 24 -12.80 15.24 16.23
CA ARG A 24 -11.93 14.65 17.24
C ARG A 24 -12.77 13.97 18.32
N ILE A 25 -12.37 12.77 18.73
CA ILE A 25 -13.00 12.08 19.85
C ILE A 25 -12.59 12.79 21.14
N GLU A 26 -13.57 13.34 21.85
CA GLU A 26 -13.37 13.91 23.18
C GLU A 26 -13.48 12.81 24.24
N SER A 27 -14.50 11.98 24.12
CA SER A 27 -14.75 10.88 25.06
C SER A 27 -15.45 9.70 24.39
N CYS A 28 -15.14 8.50 24.85
CA CYS A 28 -15.86 7.28 24.49
C CYS A 28 -16.28 6.56 25.77
N LEU A 29 -17.59 6.50 26.02
CA LEU A 29 -18.18 5.72 27.10
C LEU A 29 -18.43 4.30 26.59
N THR A 30 -17.37 3.50 26.52
CA THR A 30 -17.39 2.15 25.93
C THR A 30 -18.48 1.24 26.50
N HIS A 31 -18.80 1.35 27.79
CA HIS A 31 -19.87 0.58 28.43
C HIS A 31 -21.28 0.98 28.00
N LEU A 32 -21.45 2.21 27.48
CA LEU A 32 -22.74 2.76 27.04
C LEU A 32 -22.82 2.91 25.51
N GLY A 33 -21.72 2.60 24.80
CA GLY A 33 -21.62 2.77 23.35
C GLY A 33 -21.73 4.23 22.88
N GLY A 34 -21.58 5.21 23.78
CA GLY A 34 -21.67 6.64 23.48
C GLY A 34 -20.30 7.23 23.13
N VAL A 35 -20.25 8.03 22.08
CA VAL A 35 -19.04 8.73 21.61
C VAL A 35 -19.37 10.21 21.51
N THR A 36 -18.54 11.06 22.13
CA THR A 36 -18.62 12.51 21.98
C THR A 36 -17.51 12.96 21.05
N LEU A 37 -17.91 13.66 19.99
CA LEU A 37 -17.06 14.20 18.96
C LEU A 37 -17.07 15.73 19.04
N ILE A 38 -15.92 16.35 18.84
CA ILE A 38 -15.77 17.80 18.77
C ILE A 38 -15.13 18.19 17.44
N SER A 39 -15.59 19.28 16.82
CA SER A 39 -14.92 19.92 15.68
C SER A 39 -14.37 21.27 16.11
N ASP A 40 -13.44 21.83 15.33
CA ASP A 40 -12.82 23.13 15.66
C ASP A 40 -13.82 24.31 15.50
N GLU A 41 -14.95 24.11 14.81
CA GLU A 41 -15.93 25.17 14.49
C GLU A 41 -17.36 24.87 14.98
N GLY A 42 -17.56 23.90 15.89
CA GLY A 42 -18.90 23.39 16.20
C GLY A 42 -19.20 23.05 17.65
N ALA A 43 -20.49 22.84 17.93
CA ALA A 43 -20.95 22.26 19.18
C ALA A 43 -20.57 20.76 19.23
N PRO A 44 -20.30 20.21 20.43
CA PRO A 44 -20.00 18.79 20.58
C PRO A 44 -21.16 17.93 20.07
N TRP A 45 -20.83 16.93 19.26
CA TRP A 45 -21.77 15.98 18.70
C TRP A 45 -21.70 14.65 19.46
N LYS A 46 -22.83 14.24 20.04
CA LYS A 46 -22.99 12.94 20.69
C LYS A 46 -23.54 11.93 19.69
N ALA A 47 -22.77 10.89 19.40
CA ALA A 47 -23.15 9.80 18.51
C ALA A 47 -23.08 8.46 19.26
N SER A 48 -23.75 7.44 18.73
CA SER A 48 -23.51 6.06 19.17
C SER A 48 -22.41 5.40 18.34
N LEU A 49 -21.70 4.43 18.92
CA LEU A 49 -20.72 3.64 18.19
C LEU A 49 -21.35 2.92 16.98
N SER A 50 -22.56 2.39 17.15
CA SER A 50 -23.30 1.75 16.07
C SER A 50 -23.57 2.74 14.92
N GLU A 51 -23.97 3.97 15.24
CA GLU A 51 -24.19 5.02 14.24
C GLU A 51 -22.90 5.32 13.46
N LEU A 52 -21.75 5.45 14.14
CA LEU A 52 -20.48 5.69 13.47
C LEU A 52 -20.05 4.53 12.57
N ILE A 53 -20.19 3.28 13.03
CA ILE A 53 -19.80 2.08 12.26
C ILE A 53 -20.65 1.91 11.00
N HIS A 54 -21.96 2.15 11.10
CA HIS A 54 -22.88 1.93 9.98
C HIS A 54 -23.02 3.12 9.04
N ARG A 55 -22.39 4.26 9.36
CA ARG A 55 -22.45 5.45 8.51
C ARG A 55 -21.46 5.34 7.35
N LEU A 56 -21.99 5.39 6.13
CA LEU A 56 -21.25 5.11 4.89
C LEU A 56 -20.00 5.98 4.68
N ASN A 57 -20.00 7.20 5.24
CA ASN A 57 -18.91 8.18 5.11
C ASN A 57 -18.17 8.42 6.42
N CYS A 58 -18.23 7.50 7.38
CA CYS A 58 -17.45 7.58 8.60
C CYS A 58 -16.18 6.73 8.48
N ARG A 59 -15.02 7.33 8.71
CA ARG A 59 -13.73 6.62 8.67
C ARG A 59 -12.73 7.22 9.65
N PRO A 60 -11.78 6.42 10.17
CA PRO A 60 -10.64 6.95 10.91
C PRO A 60 -9.82 7.93 10.07
N SER A 61 -9.47 9.08 10.64
CA SER A 61 -8.50 9.99 10.05
C SER A 61 -7.11 9.35 10.09
N THR A 62 -6.35 9.47 9.01
CA THR A 62 -4.96 9.03 8.99
C THR A 62 -4.02 10.05 9.66
N ARG A 63 -4.51 11.25 10.05
CA ARG A 63 -3.72 12.32 10.72
C ARG A 63 -3.25 11.96 12.14
N THR A 64 -4.07 11.21 12.87
CA THR A 64 -3.79 10.80 14.26
C THR A 64 -3.33 9.35 14.38
N ARG A 65 -3.19 8.62 13.25
CA ARG A 65 -2.71 7.24 13.25
C ARG A 65 -1.22 7.16 13.58
N THR A 66 -0.91 6.62 14.75
CA THR A 66 0.47 6.41 15.23
C THR A 66 1.16 5.25 14.51
N ASP A 67 0.39 4.27 14.03
CA ASP A 67 0.89 3.13 13.26
C ASP A 67 1.24 3.49 11.81
N LEU A 68 0.82 4.68 11.34
CA LEU A 68 1.21 5.22 10.03
C LEU A 68 2.35 6.25 10.16
N PRO A 69 3.38 6.18 9.30
CA PRO A 69 4.40 7.22 9.22
C PRO A 69 3.77 8.58 8.93
N ALA A 70 4.29 9.64 9.57
CA ALA A 70 3.82 11.02 9.39
C ALA A 70 3.63 11.41 7.91
N ALA A 71 4.53 11.00 7.02
CA ALA A 71 4.45 11.29 5.58
C ALA A 71 3.23 10.68 4.85
N ASN A 72 2.61 9.64 5.42
CA ASN A 72 1.44 8.96 4.86
C ASN A 72 0.13 9.35 5.55
N ARG A 73 0.20 10.18 6.59
CA ARG A 73 -0.98 10.69 7.28
C ARG A 73 -1.74 11.65 6.35
N GLY A 74 -3.08 11.62 6.39
CA GLY A 74 -3.97 12.31 5.45
C GLY A 74 -4.06 11.69 4.05
N ARG A 75 -3.34 10.59 3.75
CA ARG A 75 -3.39 9.91 2.44
C ARG A 75 -4.22 8.64 2.52
N GLN A 76 -4.89 8.29 1.42
CA GLN A 76 -5.48 6.96 1.28
C GLN A 76 -4.36 5.90 1.29
N PRO A 77 -4.54 4.78 2.01
CA PRO A 77 -3.65 3.63 1.89
C PRO A 77 -3.57 3.21 0.43
N LYS A 78 -2.35 3.01 -0.07
CA LYS A 78 -2.14 2.53 -1.45
C LYS A 78 -2.71 1.12 -1.55
N ALA A 79 -3.56 0.87 -2.54
CA ALA A 79 -4.14 -0.43 -2.79
C ALA A 79 -3.76 -0.95 -4.19
N MET A 80 -3.82 -2.26 -4.41
CA MET A 80 -3.53 -2.82 -5.73
C MET A 80 -4.60 -2.40 -6.76
N GLU A 81 -5.82 -2.17 -6.30
CA GLU A 81 -6.97 -1.72 -7.08
C GLU A 81 -6.81 -0.29 -7.61
N ASP A 82 -5.94 0.52 -6.99
CA ASP A 82 -5.61 1.88 -7.45
C ASP A 82 -4.72 1.88 -8.71
N LEU A 83 -4.12 0.72 -9.04
CA LEU A 83 -3.25 0.56 -10.18
C LEU A 83 -4.05 0.13 -11.41
N LYS A 84 -3.69 0.67 -12.58
CA LYS A 84 -4.16 0.12 -13.86
C LYS A 84 -3.72 -1.35 -14.02
N PRO A 85 -4.47 -2.20 -14.74
CA PRO A 85 -4.15 -3.62 -14.89
C PRO A 85 -2.72 -3.92 -15.37
N GLU A 86 -2.18 -3.11 -16.28
CA GLU A 86 -0.80 -3.22 -16.73
C GLU A 86 0.22 -2.96 -15.61
N HIS A 87 -0.06 -2.02 -14.71
CA HIS A 87 0.79 -1.72 -13.57
C HIS A 87 0.68 -2.79 -12.48
N GLN A 88 -0.49 -3.39 -12.29
CA GLN A 88 -0.65 -4.56 -11.43
C GLN A 88 0.20 -5.73 -11.91
N ARG A 89 0.18 -6.02 -13.22
CA ARG A 89 1.04 -7.06 -13.83
C ARG A 89 2.53 -6.77 -13.62
N ASN A 90 2.95 -5.51 -13.77
CA ASN A 90 4.32 -5.11 -13.51
C ASN A 90 4.72 -5.25 -12.04
N VAL A 91 3.81 -4.94 -11.10
CA VAL A 91 4.03 -5.18 -9.66
C VAL A 91 4.22 -6.67 -9.37
N MET A 92 3.40 -7.55 -9.95
CA MET A 92 3.53 -8.99 -9.75
C MET A 92 4.84 -9.54 -10.32
N ARG A 93 5.29 -9.06 -11.48
CA ARG A 93 6.62 -9.41 -12.02
C ARG A 93 7.75 -8.96 -11.09
N ARG A 94 7.68 -7.74 -10.54
CA ARG A 94 8.64 -7.25 -9.54
C ARG A 94 8.65 -8.15 -8.30
N LEU A 95 7.48 -8.62 -7.86
CA LEU A 95 7.34 -9.50 -6.72
C LEU A 95 8.06 -10.83 -6.93
N GLU A 96 7.90 -11.45 -8.11
CA GLU A 96 8.60 -12.68 -8.46
C GLU A 96 10.12 -12.51 -8.43
N HIS A 97 10.64 -11.41 -8.98
CA HIS A 97 12.09 -11.14 -8.95
C HIS A 97 12.66 -10.97 -7.55
N ILE A 98 11.92 -10.31 -6.65
CA ILE A 98 12.33 -10.13 -5.26
C ILE A 98 12.27 -11.45 -4.52
N ARG A 99 11.21 -12.23 -4.70
CA ARG A 99 11.08 -13.56 -4.11
C ARG A 99 12.23 -14.46 -4.51
N GLU A 100 12.57 -14.51 -5.79
CA GLU A 100 13.71 -15.30 -6.27
C GLU A 100 15.03 -14.84 -5.63
N ALA A 101 15.27 -13.53 -5.53
CA ALA A 101 16.47 -13.02 -4.89
C ALA A 101 16.53 -13.30 -3.37
N GLU A 102 15.38 -13.37 -2.69
CA GLU A 102 15.29 -13.53 -1.24
C GLU A 102 15.27 -14.99 -0.79
N THR A 103 14.59 -15.84 -1.56
CA THR A 103 14.34 -17.23 -1.16
C THR A 103 15.00 -18.24 -2.09
N GLY A 104 15.36 -17.83 -3.31
CA GLY A 104 15.89 -18.70 -4.35
C GLY A 104 14.84 -19.20 -5.35
N TYR A 105 13.56 -18.91 -5.12
CA TYR A 105 12.43 -19.42 -5.87
C TYR A 105 11.54 -18.29 -6.38
N ARG A 106 11.10 -18.31 -7.65
CA ARG A 106 10.22 -17.25 -8.17
C ARG A 106 8.87 -17.17 -7.45
N SER A 107 8.36 -18.31 -7.01
CA SER A 107 7.15 -18.40 -6.18
C SER A 107 7.34 -17.77 -4.79
N GLY A 108 8.58 -17.75 -4.29
CA GLY A 108 8.94 -17.41 -2.92
C GLY A 108 8.98 -18.62 -1.98
N ASP A 109 8.49 -19.78 -2.41
CA ASP A 109 8.30 -20.96 -1.56
C ASP A 109 8.91 -22.21 -2.24
N PRO A 110 9.83 -22.93 -1.56
CA PRO A 110 10.41 -24.17 -2.08
C PRO A 110 9.39 -25.24 -2.48
N LEU A 111 8.20 -25.28 -1.86
CA LEU A 111 7.15 -26.25 -2.19
C LEU A 111 6.53 -26.01 -3.57
N PHE A 112 6.66 -24.79 -4.10
CA PHE A 112 6.17 -24.38 -5.42
C PHE A 112 7.34 -24.01 -6.33
N ALA A 113 8.46 -24.72 -6.20
CA ALA A 113 9.64 -24.52 -7.04
C ALA A 113 9.32 -24.84 -8.51
N LEU A 114 9.75 -23.94 -9.42
CA LEU A 114 9.73 -24.26 -10.85
C LEU A 114 10.83 -25.28 -11.18
N PRO A 115 10.74 -25.97 -12.34
CA PRO A 115 11.83 -26.79 -12.82
C PRO A 115 13.16 -26.03 -12.81
N HIS A 116 14.19 -26.65 -12.24
CA HIS A 116 15.53 -26.08 -12.08
C HIS A 116 15.66 -24.93 -11.06
N GLU A 117 14.67 -24.74 -10.18
CA GLU A 117 14.80 -23.89 -9.00
C GLU A 117 15.22 -24.67 -7.74
N PRO A 118 16.05 -24.08 -6.86
CA PRO A 118 16.65 -22.76 -7.00
C PRO A 118 17.82 -22.79 -7.99
N ARG A 119 17.92 -21.76 -8.84
CA ARG A 119 19.10 -21.63 -9.72
C ARG A 119 20.33 -21.42 -8.87
N ARG A 120 21.49 -21.96 -9.29
CA ARG A 120 22.75 -21.91 -8.52
C ARG A 120 23.10 -20.52 -7.96
N GLN A 121 22.87 -19.45 -8.71
CA GLN A 121 23.15 -18.07 -8.29
C GLN A 121 22.15 -17.48 -7.30
N TYR A 122 21.04 -18.17 -7.04
CA TYR A 122 19.97 -17.77 -6.11
C TYR A 122 19.75 -18.78 -4.97
N ASP A 123 20.51 -19.89 -4.95
CA ASP A 123 20.40 -20.92 -3.92
C ASP A 123 20.83 -20.38 -2.54
N PRO A 124 19.91 -20.32 -1.55
CA PRO A 124 20.20 -19.81 -0.20
C PRO A 124 21.23 -20.66 0.56
N ARG A 125 21.47 -21.92 0.15
CA ARG A 125 22.42 -22.81 0.83
C ARG A 125 23.87 -22.49 0.48
N THR A 126 24.10 -21.88 -0.68
CA THR A 126 25.44 -21.64 -1.23
C THR A 126 25.75 -20.17 -1.47
N THR A 127 24.78 -19.28 -1.25
CA THR A 127 24.92 -17.83 -1.51
C THR A 127 24.35 -16.98 -0.38
N THR A 128 24.89 -15.77 -0.24
CA THR A 128 24.35 -14.74 0.67
C THR A 128 23.24 -13.93 -0.01
N LEU A 129 22.36 -13.31 0.79
CA LEU A 129 21.31 -12.41 0.26
C LEU A 129 21.88 -11.28 -0.60
N THR A 130 23.04 -10.73 -0.22
CA THR A 130 23.71 -9.67 -1.00
C THR A 130 24.15 -10.18 -2.37
N GLN A 131 24.80 -11.35 -2.43
CA GLN A 131 25.21 -11.96 -3.70
C GLN A 131 24.00 -12.22 -4.61
N ARG A 132 22.90 -12.73 -4.06
CA ARG A 132 21.66 -12.99 -4.82
C ARG A 132 21.05 -11.70 -5.37
N ARG A 133 20.99 -10.63 -4.57
CA ARG A 133 20.52 -9.32 -5.02
C ARG A 133 21.43 -8.73 -6.10
N GLN A 134 22.74 -8.88 -5.99
CA GLN A 134 23.69 -8.47 -7.03
C GLN A 134 23.52 -9.28 -8.33
N ALA A 135 23.38 -10.60 -8.22
CA ALA A 135 23.08 -11.47 -9.35
C ALA A 135 21.77 -11.09 -10.05
N LYS A 136 20.73 -10.75 -9.28
CA LYS A 136 19.45 -10.29 -9.84
C LYS A 136 19.58 -8.95 -10.56
N VAL A 137 20.37 -8.01 -10.03
CA VAL A 137 20.63 -6.74 -10.72
C VAL A 137 21.39 -6.98 -12.04
N ALA A 138 22.39 -7.85 -12.04
CA ALA A 138 23.13 -8.18 -13.25
C ALA A 138 22.24 -8.86 -14.30
N GLU A 139 21.37 -9.79 -13.87
CA GLU A 139 20.38 -10.44 -14.73
C GLU A 139 19.41 -9.44 -15.35
N LEU A 140 18.82 -8.56 -14.54
CA LEU A 140 17.86 -7.56 -15.02
C LEU A 140 18.50 -6.52 -15.94
N ARG A 141 19.77 -6.16 -15.71
CA ARG A 141 20.53 -5.29 -16.62
C ARG A 141 20.78 -5.96 -17.95
N LYS A 142 21.28 -7.20 -17.94
CA LYS A 142 21.50 -7.97 -19.16
C LYS A 142 20.21 -8.11 -19.97
N ALA A 143 19.10 -8.45 -19.33
CA ALA A 143 17.79 -8.53 -19.98
C ALA A 143 17.34 -7.18 -20.55
N ALA A 144 17.64 -6.07 -19.87
CA ALA A 144 17.33 -4.72 -20.36
C ALA A 144 18.23 -4.27 -21.51
N ASP A 145 19.47 -4.77 -21.59
CA ASP A 145 20.36 -4.51 -22.71
C ASP A 145 19.94 -5.33 -23.96
N GLU A 146 19.45 -6.55 -23.75
CA GLU A 146 18.94 -7.44 -24.82
C GLU A 146 17.58 -6.98 -25.37
N ASP A 147 16.65 -6.58 -24.51
CA ASP A 147 15.35 -6.03 -24.88
C ASP A 147 15.03 -4.73 -24.11
N PRO A 148 15.54 -3.58 -24.61
CA PRO A 148 15.30 -2.29 -23.97
C PRO A 148 13.83 -1.88 -23.95
N ALA A 149 13.06 -2.28 -24.97
CA ALA A 149 11.65 -1.92 -25.10
C ALA A 149 10.80 -2.65 -24.07
N GLY A 150 10.93 -3.98 -23.97
CA GLY A 150 10.23 -4.79 -22.97
C GLY A 150 10.67 -4.46 -21.55
N ALA A 151 11.95 -4.21 -21.31
CA ALA A 151 12.42 -3.77 -19.98
C ALA A 151 11.86 -2.39 -19.58
N LYS A 152 11.59 -1.51 -20.54
CA LYS A 152 10.92 -0.22 -20.28
C LYS A 152 9.43 -0.43 -20.00
N GLU A 153 8.75 -1.26 -20.79
CA GLU A 153 7.33 -1.61 -20.61
C GLU A 153 7.06 -2.24 -19.23
N HIS A 154 7.91 -3.19 -18.82
CA HIS A 154 7.83 -3.84 -17.52
C HIS A 154 8.43 -2.99 -16.38
N ALA A 155 8.98 -1.83 -16.72
CA ALA A 155 9.64 -0.91 -15.80
C ALA A 155 10.74 -1.58 -14.94
N LEU A 156 11.56 -2.40 -15.60
CA LEU A 156 12.73 -3.10 -15.08
C LEU A 156 14.07 -2.48 -15.56
N HIS A 157 14.04 -1.62 -16.59
CA HIS A 157 15.21 -1.00 -17.23
C HIS A 157 16.15 -0.17 -16.32
N ARG A 158 15.75 0.16 -15.08
CA ARG A 158 16.55 0.97 -14.12
C ARG A 158 16.65 0.31 -12.74
N VAL A 159 16.53 -1.01 -12.66
CA VAL A 159 16.65 -1.71 -11.39
C VAL A 159 18.10 -1.73 -10.92
N SER A 160 18.32 -1.22 -9.71
CA SER A 160 19.61 -1.22 -9.02
C SER A 160 19.52 -2.03 -7.73
N PHE A 161 20.66 -2.29 -7.10
CA PHE A 161 20.69 -2.94 -5.79
C PHE A 161 19.85 -2.19 -4.76
N ARG A 162 19.95 -0.85 -4.75
CA ARG A 162 19.16 0.01 -3.87
C ARG A 162 17.66 -0.08 -4.18
N THR A 163 17.30 -0.25 -5.45
CA THR A 163 15.90 -0.47 -5.86
C THR A 163 15.35 -1.76 -5.25
N LEU A 164 16.09 -2.86 -5.30
CA LEU A 164 15.67 -4.14 -4.71
C LEU A 164 15.53 -4.06 -3.18
N VAL A 165 16.48 -3.40 -2.49
CA VAL A 165 16.40 -3.19 -1.03
C VAL A 165 15.17 -2.36 -0.65
N ARG A 166 14.94 -1.26 -1.36
CA ARG A 166 13.77 -0.41 -1.14
C ARG A 166 12.48 -1.20 -1.37
N TRP A 167 12.41 -1.94 -2.46
CA TRP A 167 11.23 -2.75 -2.78
C TRP A 167 10.94 -3.83 -1.74
N ASP A 168 11.95 -4.51 -1.19
CA ASP A 168 11.77 -5.46 -0.08
C ASP A 168 11.14 -4.76 1.14
N GLN A 169 11.72 -3.62 1.55
CA GLN A 169 11.22 -2.83 2.69
C GLN A 169 9.78 -2.35 2.48
N ASP A 170 9.50 -1.78 1.30
CA ASP A 170 8.17 -1.28 0.96
C ASP A 170 7.15 -2.43 0.86
N ARG A 171 7.55 -3.58 0.32
CA ARG A 171 6.68 -4.76 0.23
C ARG A 171 6.32 -5.33 1.59
N ARG A 172 7.28 -5.43 2.52
CA ARG A 172 6.99 -5.90 3.89
C ARG A 172 5.99 -5.01 4.61
N LYS A 173 6.00 -3.72 4.29
CA LYS A 173 5.18 -2.71 4.95
C LYS A 173 3.80 -2.53 4.32
N TYR A 174 3.73 -2.56 2.99
CA TYR A 174 2.52 -2.22 2.23
C TYR A 174 1.95 -3.42 1.46
N GLY A 175 2.59 -4.58 1.51
CA GLY A 175 2.26 -5.71 0.65
C GLY A 175 2.71 -5.46 -0.81
N PRO A 176 2.14 -6.19 -1.79
CA PRO A 176 2.57 -6.10 -3.19
C PRO A 176 2.56 -4.68 -3.77
N VAL A 177 1.61 -3.83 -3.37
CA VAL A 177 1.51 -2.43 -3.83
C VAL A 177 2.75 -1.59 -3.47
N GLY A 178 3.53 -1.99 -2.46
CA GLY A 178 4.80 -1.35 -2.11
C GLY A 178 5.86 -1.44 -3.23
N LEU A 179 5.67 -2.36 -4.18
CA LEU A 179 6.53 -2.51 -5.35
C LEU A 179 6.15 -1.58 -6.49
N ALA A 180 5.03 -0.86 -6.38
CA ALA A 180 4.60 0.09 -7.40
C ALA A 180 5.57 1.27 -7.54
N ASP A 181 5.63 1.86 -8.73
CA ASP A 181 6.19 3.20 -8.88
C ASP A 181 5.15 4.22 -8.39
N ASP A 182 5.54 5.22 -7.60
CA ASP A 182 4.62 6.25 -7.12
C ASP A 182 3.92 6.99 -8.26
N ARG A 183 4.54 7.05 -9.45
CA ARG A 183 3.95 7.64 -10.66
C ARG A 183 2.77 6.85 -11.18
N TRP A 184 2.65 5.56 -10.86
CA TRP A 184 1.51 4.72 -11.25
C TRP A 184 0.28 4.93 -10.38
N LEU A 185 0.49 5.38 -9.14
CA LEU A 185 -0.56 5.60 -8.15
C LEU A 185 -1.12 7.04 -8.21
N ARG A 186 -0.42 7.96 -8.88
CA ARG A 186 -0.93 9.30 -9.13
C ARG A 186 -1.89 9.27 -10.31
N ALA A 187 -3.18 9.05 -10.04
CA ALA A 187 -4.18 9.73 -10.85
C ALA A 187 -3.92 11.23 -10.72
N ALA A 188 -3.63 11.92 -11.83
CA ALA A 188 -3.41 13.35 -11.88
C ALA A 188 -4.48 14.06 -11.06
N THR A 189 -4.10 14.56 -9.87
CA THR A 189 -5.01 15.20 -8.94
C THR A 189 -5.21 16.64 -9.40
N TRP A 190 -5.94 16.80 -10.49
CA TRP A 190 -6.67 18.02 -10.74
C TRP A 190 -8.13 17.62 -10.86
N ARG A 191 -8.87 17.87 -9.78
CA ARG A 191 -10.34 17.88 -9.63
C ARG A 191 -11.13 17.12 -10.72
N ARG A 192 -11.57 15.90 -10.43
CA ARG A 192 -12.85 15.42 -10.96
C ARG A 192 -13.94 15.78 -9.95
N ILE A 193 -14.55 16.94 -10.14
CA ILE A 193 -15.88 17.19 -9.58
C ILE A 193 -16.82 16.29 -10.37
N SER A 194 -17.47 15.34 -9.70
CA SER A 194 -18.52 14.52 -10.30
C SER A 194 -19.62 15.45 -10.86
N PRO A 195 -20.23 15.15 -12.02
CA PRO A 195 -21.28 15.99 -12.61
C PRO A 195 -22.47 16.29 -11.69
N GLN A 196 -22.64 15.51 -10.61
CA GLN A 196 -23.75 15.58 -9.66
C GLN A 196 -23.74 16.80 -8.70
N ILE A 197 -22.84 17.77 -8.87
CA ILE A 197 -22.88 19.07 -8.14
C ILE A 197 -23.24 20.24 -9.10
N ARG A 198 -23.87 19.97 -10.25
CA ARG A 198 -24.29 21.05 -11.18
C ARG A 198 -25.79 21.40 -11.13
N GLU A 199 -26.59 20.70 -10.35
CA GLU A 199 -28.02 21.04 -10.22
C GLU A 199 -28.39 21.19 -8.75
N GLY A 200 -28.40 22.44 -8.32
CA GLY A 200 -28.73 22.88 -6.98
C GLY A 200 -28.56 24.40 -6.94
N ARG A 201 -29.30 25.09 -7.82
CA ARG A 201 -29.49 26.53 -7.77
C ARG A 201 -30.97 26.81 -7.57
#